data_AF-A0A071LNX5-F1
#
_entry.id   AF-A0A071LNX5-F1
#
_cell.length_a   1.000
_cell.length_b   1.000
_cell.length_c   1.000
_cell.angle_alpha   90.00
_cell.angle_beta   90.00
_cell.angle_gamma   90.00
#
_symmetry.space_group_name_H-M   'P 1'
#
loop_
_entity.id
_entity.type
_entity.pdbx_description
1 polymer ?
#
loop_
_entity_poly.entity_id
_entity_poly.type
_entity_poly.pdbx_seq_one_letter_code
_entity_poly.pdbx_strand_id
1 'polypeptide(L)' 'MGLFSKPKSTGVLKWERIDNEGGPRDSWRAKVHGGWLFITWWGANYDGSGTTFIPDPKHEWHA' A
#
# COMPACT_ATOMS: atom_id res chain seq x y z
N MET A 1 20.84 -1.92 30.39
CA MET A 1 19.71 -1.14 29.85
C MET A 1 20.24 -0.29 28.69
N GLY A 2 20.20 -0.80 27.46
CA GLY A 2 20.80 -0.17 26.28
C GLY A 2 19.79 0.63 25.46
N LEU A 3 20.14 1.87 25.13
CA LEU A 3 19.27 2.98 24.72
C LEU A 3 18.86 3.01 23.22
N PHE A 4 18.80 1.87 22.54
CA PHE A 4 18.35 1.82 21.13
C PHE A 4 17.58 0.52 20.84
N SER A 5 16.45 0.31 21.50
CA SER A 5 15.45 -0.62 20.97
C SER A 5 14.84 0.03 19.73
N LYS A 6 15.08 -0.56 18.54
CA LYS A 6 14.29 -0.23 17.34
C LYS A 6 12.81 -0.33 17.73
N PRO A 7 11.96 0.68 17.45
CA PRO A 7 10.54 0.53 17.69
C PRO A 7 10.08 -0.72 16.92
N LYS A 8 9.53 -1.68 17.66
CA LYS A 8 8.90 -2.88 17.11
C LYS A 8 7.84 -2.34 16.15
N SER A 9 8.02 -2.46 14.83
CA SER A 9 7.11 -1.82 13.86
C SER A 9 5.68 -2.32 14.13
N THR A 10 4.84 -1.47 14.71
CA THR A 10 3.50 -1.80 15.23
C THR A 10 2.44 -1.89 14.12
N GLY A 11 2.80 -2.41 12.95
CA GLY A 11 1.87 -2.60 11.84
C GLY A 11 2.60 -3.04 10.59
N VAL A 12 2.42 -4.31 10.21
CA VAL A 12 2.81 -4.77 8.88
C VAL A 12 1.65 -4.44 7.95
N LEU A 13 1.91 -3.62 6.92
CA LEU A 13 0.95 -3.42 5.83
C LEU A 13 0.91 -4.68 4.98
N LYS A 14 -0.26 -5.30 4.91
CA LYS A 14 -0.51 -6.43 4.02
C LYS A 14 -0.87 -5.89 2.65
N TRP A 15 -0.03 -6.17 1.67
CA TRP A 15 -0.22 -5.78 0.28
C TRP A 15 -0.85 -6.93 -0.50
N GLU A 16 -1.87 -6.60 -1.27
CA GLU A 16 -2.56 -7.48 -2.21
C GLU A 16 -2.18 -7.05 -3.62
N ARG A 17 -1.71 -8.00 -4.43
CA ARG A 17 -1.46 -7.77 -5.85
C ARG A 17 -2.79 -7.58 -6.58
N ILE A 18 -2.82 -6.65 -7.51
CA ILE A 18 -3.94 -6.43 -8.42
C ILE A 18 -3.45 -6.75 -9.83
N ASP A 19 -4.22 -7.59 -10.52
CA ASP A 19 -4.00 -7.87 -11.93
C ASP A 19 -4.56 -6.71 -12.76
N ASN A 20 -3.74 -6.17 -13.65
CA ASN A 20 -4.11 -5.05 -14.51
C ASN A 20 -4.44 -5.54 -15.91
N GLU A 21 -5.52 -5.03 -16.50
CA GLU A 21 -5.85 -5.21 -17.92
C GLU A 21 -5.49 -3.93 -18.68
N GLY A 22 -4.26 -3.88 -19.23
CA GLY A 22 -3.70 -2.67 -19.83
C GLY A 22 -3.31 -1.61 -18.77
N GLY A 23 -2.18 -0.92 -18.98
CA GLY A 23 -1.66 0.07 -18.02
C GLY A 23 -0.42 -0.41 -17.26
N PRO A 24 -0.22 -0.01 -15.98
CA PRO A 24 0.97 -0.35 -15.21
C PRO A 24 1.24 -1.85 -15.13
N ARG A 25 2.52 -2.23 -15.10
CA ARG A 25 2.94 -3.64 -15.08
C ARG A 25 2.52 -4.33 -13.78
N ASP A 26 2.71 -3.66 -12.66
CA ASP A 26 2.40 -4.18 -11.34
C ASP A 26 1.59 -3.14 -10.56
N SER A 27 0.49 -3.59 -9.98
CA SER A 27 -0.34 -2.80 -9.07
C SER A 27 -0.50 -3.54 -7.75
N TRP A 28 -0.49 -2.80 -6.66
CA TRP A 28 -0.71 -3.34 -5.32
C TRP A 28 -1.60 -2.42 -4.52
N ARG A 29 -2.40 -3.00 -3.62
CA ARG A 29 -3.15 -2.23 -2.62
C ARG A 29 -2.91 -2.76 -1.22
N ALA A 30 -2.99 -1.90 -0.23
CA ALA A 30 -3.04 -2.28 1.18
C ALA A 30 -4.22 -1.58 1.86
N LYS A 31 -4.95 -2.32 2.68
CA LYS A 31 -6.00 -1.74 3.52
C LYS A 31 -5.35 -0.97 4.67
N VAL A 32 -5.74 0.29 4.84
CA VAL A 32 -5.19 1.21 5.85
C VAL A 32 -6.33 1.93 6.57
N HIS A 33 -6.00 2.63 7.66
CA HIS A 33 -6.97 3.48 8.33
C HIS A 33 -7.60 4.49 7.36
N GLY A 34 -8.93 4.53 7.27
CA GLY A 34 -9.69 5.41 6.38
C GLY A 34 -9.85 4.94 4.92
N GLY A 35 -9.23 3.84 4.49
CA GLY A 35 -9.37 3.39 3.10
C GLY A 35 -8.26 2.46 2.61
N TRP A 36 -7.79 2.72 1.39
CA TRP A 36 -6.79 1.91 0.70
C TRP A 36 -5.61 2.77 0.27
N LEU A 37 -4.41 2.25 0.49
CA LEU A 37 -3.21 2.75 -0.17
C LEU A 37 -3.00 1.94 -1.43
N PHE A 38 -2.89 2.60 -2.58
CA PHE A 38 -2.70 1.97 -3.89
C PHE A 38 -1.37 2.41 -4.48
N ILE A 39 -0.58 1.46 -4.96
CA ILE A 39 0.68 1.72 -5.64
C ILE A 39 0.69 1.05 -7.01
N THR A 40 1.39 1.68 -7.93
CA THR A 40 1.63 1.16 -9.29
C THR A 40 3.10 1.26 -9.61
N TRP A 41 3.58 0.32 -10.41
CA TRP A 41 4.92 0.31 -10.96
C TRP A 41 4.84 0.12 -12.47
N TRP A 42 5.63 0.92 -13.18
CA TRP A 42 5.70 0.96 -14.63
C TRP A 42 7.10 0.55 -15.09
N GLY A 43 7.16 -0.33 -16.09
CA GLY A 43 8.42 -0.77 -16.70
C GLY A 43 9.08 -1.99 -16.02
N ALA A 44 9.95 -2.68 -16.76
CA ALA A 44 10.69 -3.84 -16.28
C ALA A 44 11.86 -3.48 -15.34
N ASN A 45 12.32 -2.22 -15.40
CA ASN A 45 13.46 -1.70 -14.65
C ASN A 45 13.04 -0.81 -13.47
N TYR A 46 11.75 -0.76 -13.14
CA TYR A 46 11.23 0.05 -12.04
C TYR A 46 11.35 1.57 -12.21
N ASP A 47 11.43 2.06 -13.46
CA ASP A 47 11.70 3.47 -13.78
C ASP A 47 10.51 4.42 -13.55
N GLY A 48 9.39 3.93 -13.01
CA GLY A 48 8.27 4.77 -12.63
C GLY A 48 7.39 4.10 -11.59
N SER A 49 7.04 4.83 -10.54
CA SER A 49 6.04 4.41 -9.56
C SER A 49 5.05 5.53 -9.27
N GLY A 50 3.81 5.16 -8.97
CA GLY A 50 2.79 6.08 -8.51
C GLY A 50 2.17 5.55 -7.23
N THR A 51 1.88 6.43 -6.27
CA THR A 51 1.13 6.10 -5.06
C THR A 51 -0.08 7.01 -4.93
N THR A 52 -1.21 6.47 -4.53
CA THR A 52 -2.41 7.26 -4.24
C THR A 52 -3.18 6.66 -3.07
N PHE A 53 -3.81 7.52 -2.29
CA PHE A 53 -4.75 7.13 -1.27
C PHE A 53 -6.17 7.15 -1.84
N ILE A 54 -6.92 6.07 -1.61
CA ILE A 54 -8.30 5.91 -2.03
C ILE A 54 -9.15 5.80 -0.76
N PRO A 55 -9.96 6.81 -0.42
CA PRO A 55 -10.80 6.76 0.77
C PRO A 55 -11.84 5.64 0.64
N ASP A 56 -12.22 5.02 1.76
CA ASP A 56 -13.32 4.06 1.76
C ASP A 56 -14.64 4.79 1.47
N PRO A 57 -15.30 4.53 0.31
CA PRO A 57 -16.51 5.26 -0.07
C PRO A 57 -17.69 4.99 0.87
N LYS A 58 -17.67 3.89 1.62
CA LYS A 58 -18.75 3.58 2.57
C LYS A 58 -18.47 4.10 3.98
N HIS A 59 -17.27 4.65 4.21
CA HIS A 59 -16.77 5.01 5.54
C HIS A 59 -17.00 3.89 6.58
N GLU A 60 -17.00 2.62 6.15
CA GLU A 60 -17.25 1.45 6.99
C GLU A 60 -16.00 1.14 7.82
N TRP A 61 -15.73 1.99 8.80
CA TRP A 61 -14.70 1.77 9.80
C TRP A 61 -15.28 1.00 10.97
N HIS A 62 -15.06 -0.31 10.99
CA HIS A 62 -15.17 -1.11 12.20
C HIS A 62 -13.81 -1.15 12.89
N ALA A 63 -13.77 -0.58 14.10
CA ALA A 63 -12.63 -0.59 15.00
C ALA A 63 -12.25 -2.01 15.43
#